data_AF-A0A2H1JZW7-F1
#
_entry.id   AF-A0A2H1JZW7-F1
#
_cell.length_a   1.000
_cell.length_b   1.000
_cell.length_c   1.000
_cell.angle_alpha   90.00
_cell.angle_beta   90.00
_cell.angle_gamma   90.00
#
_symmetry.space_group_name_H-M   'P 1'
#
loop_
_entity.id
_entity.type
_entity.pdbx_description
1 polymer ?
#
loop_
_entity_poly.entity_id
_entity_poly.type
_entity_poly.pdbx_seq_one_letter_code
_entity_poly.pdbx_strand_id
1 'polypeptide(L)'
;MGYTTPPKSNLSHYISLTEAVQLGYGAYQTLRRYIADGRLPAVKVGGRVKVLRTDLDALAVPTRASGFESIESAVERIVASAPPLSDEQVRRLRALLGGAK
;
A
#
# COMPACT_ATOMS: atom_id res chain seq x y z
N MET A 1 22.63 33.23 18.67
CA MET A 1 22.09 32.40 17.57
C MET A 1 22.39 30.95 17.90
N GLY A 2 21.48 30.26 18.59
CA GLY A 2 21.68 28.87 19.02
C GLY A 2 20.68 27.98 18.30
N TYR A 3 21.14 27.19 17.32
CA TYR A 3 20.34 26.12 16.75
C TYR A 3 20.51 24.93 17.67
N THR A 4 19.45 24.57 18.40
CA THR A 4 19.39 23.31 19.13
C THR A 4 19.46 22.19 18.10
N THR A 5 20.38 21.27 18.27
CA THR A 5 20.51 20.10 17.40
C THR A 5 19.17 19.36 17.36
N PRO A 6 18.55 19.12 16.18
CA PRO A 6 17.30 18.39 16.14
C PRO A 6 17.53 17.00 16.73
N PRO A 7 16.67 16.54 17.66
CA PRO A 7 16.81 15.22 18.26
C PRO A 7 16.78 14.15 17.16
N LYS A 8 17.66 13.14 17.28
CA LYS A 8 17.70 11.99 16.35
C LYS A 8 16.31 11.35 16.29
N SER A 9 15.70 11.42 15.12
CA SER A 9 14.43 10.82 14.76
C SER A 9 14.47 9.30 14.97
N ASN A 10 13.47 8.74 15.67
CA ASN A 10 13.15 7.30 15.61
C ASN A 10 12.04 7.01 14.57
N LEU A 11 12.07 7.78 13.47
CA LEU A 11 11.71 7.39 12.10
C LEU A 11 10.48 6.50 11.88
N SER A 12 9.29 7.10 12.01
CA SER A 12 8.33 7.08 10.89
C SER A 12 7.99 8.52 10.49
N HIS A 13 9.07 9.17 10.05
CA HIS A 13 9.23 10.50 9.46
C HIS A 13 8.05 11.49 9.60
N TYR A 14 8.22 12.53 10.44
CA TYR A 14 7.35 13.70 10.43
C TYR A 14 7.48 14.44 9.10
N ILE A 15 6.43 14.40 8.29
CA ILE A 15 6.38 15.11 7.01
C ILE A 15 5.56 16.38 7.12
N SER A 16 5.92 17.35 6.29
CA SER A 16 5.09 18.53 6.08
C SER A 16 3.84 18.18 5.27
N LEU A 17 2.81 19.01 5.38
CA LEU A 17 1.60 18.85 4.56
C LEU A 17 1.89 18.96 3.06
N THR A 18 2.90 19.75 2.66
CA THR A 18 3.29 19.87 1.25
C THR A 18 3.91 18.57 0.74
N GLU A 19 4.77 17.93 1.53
CA GLU A 19 5.34 16.62 1.18
C GLU A 19 4.26 15.53 1.15
N ALA A 20 3.31 15.54 2.08
CA ALA A 20 2.18 14.59 2.08
C ALA A 20 1.34 14.68 0.79
N VAL A 21 1.15 15.89 0.26
CA VAL A 21 0.48 16.11 -1.03
C VAL A 21 1.30 15.55 -2.19
N GLN A 22 2.61 15.79 -2.20
CA GLN A 22 3.51 15.26 -3.25
C GLN A 22 3.56 13.72 -3.24
N LEU A 23 3.45 13.11 -2.06
CA LEU A 23 3.38 11.66 -1.89
C LEU A 23 2.00 11.07 -2.24
N GLY A 24 1.01 11.91 -2.57
CA GLY A 24 -0.30 11.46 -3.03
C GLY A 24 -1.29 11.06 -1.94
N TYR A 25 -1.04 11.40 -0.67
CA TYR A 25 -1.97 11.10 0.43
C TYR A 25 -3.28 11.90 0.35
N GLY A 26 -3.30 12.99 -0.40
CA GLY A 26 -4.49 13.80 -0.64
C GLY A 26 -4.18 15.27 -0.88
N ALA A 27 -5.22 16.07 -1.08
CA ALA A 27 -5.09 17.51 -1.26
C ALA A 27 -4.78 18.24 0.07
N TYR A 28 -4.04 19.34 0.00
CA TYR A 28 -3.61 20.11 1.17
C TYR A 28 -4.77 20.55 2.07
N GLN A 29 -5.85 21.05 1.47
CA GLN A 29 -7.04 21.50 2.20
C GLN A 29 -7.76 20.34 2.91
N THR A 30 -7.76 19.15 2.31
CA THR A 30 -8.34 17.95 2.91
C THR A 30 -7.55 17.53 4.15
N LEU A 31 -6.22 17.49 4.05
CA LEU A 31 -5.35 17.17 5.19
C LEU A 31 -5.50 18.20 6.31
N ARG A 32 -5.58 19.50 5.98
CA ARG A 32 -5.81 20.57 6.96
C ARG A 32 -7.18 20.45 7.63
N ARG A 33 -8.22 20.08 6.89
CA ARG A 33 -9.55 19.82 7.44
C ARG A 33 -9.52 18.64 8.40
N TYR A 34 -8.87 17.53 8.04
CA TYR A 34 -8.75 16.37 8.92
C TYR A 34 -7.98 16.64 10.21
N ILE A 35 -7.01 17.55 10.18
CA ILE A 35 -6.34 18.02 11.39
C ILE A 35 -7.29 18.86 12.24
N ALA A 36 -8.06 19.77 11.62
CA ALA A 36 -9.04 20.59 12.32
C ALA A 36 -10.17 19.75 12.95
N ASP A 37 -10.60 18.69 12.25
CA ASP A 37 -11.61 17.73 12.71
C ASP A 37 -11.05 16.72 13.75
N GLY A 38 -9.75 16.79 14.09
CA GLY A 38 -9.10 15.88 15.04
C GLY A 38 -8.89 14.45 14.53
N ARG A 39 -9.11 14.20 13.23
CA ARG A 39 -8.99 12.89 12.58
C ARG A 39 -7.56 12.52 12.17
N LEU A 40 -6.69 13.52 12.04
CA LEU A 40 -5.28 13.35 11.73
C LEU A 40 -4.44 14.06 12.80
N PRO A 41 -3.67 13.33 13.62
CA PRO A 41 -2.77 13.93 14.60
C PRO A 41 -1.71 14.78 13.90
N ALA A 42 -1.52 16.00 14.41
CA ALA A 42 -0.52 16.91 13.90
C ALA A 42 0.20 17.65 15.03
N VAL A 43 1.48 17.90 14.82
CA VAL A 43 2.34 18.63 15.76
C VAL A 43 2.84 19.91 15.11
N LYS A 44 2.91 20.99 15.89
CA LYS A 44 3.57 22.23 15.45
C LYS A 44 5.04 22.19 15.83
N VAL A 45 5.92 22.23 14.84
CA VAL A 45 7.38 22.26 15.02
C VAL A 45 7.93 23.50 14.30
N GLY A 46 8.47 24.45 15.05
CA GLY A 46 9.05 25.69 14.49
C GLY A 46 8.04 26.52 13.67
N GLY A 47 6.79 26.62 14.14
CA GLY A 47 5.72 27.35 13.47
C GLY A 47 5.08 26.63 12.28
N ARG A 48 5.60 25.47 11.88
CA ARG A 48 5.05 24.65 10.78
C ARG A 48 4.32 23.44 11.33
N VAL A 49 3.21 23.08 10.68
CA VAL A 49 2.44 21.88 10.99
C VAL A 49 3.10 20.68 10.34
N LYS A 50 3.36 19.63 11.13
CA LYS A 50 3.90 18.35 10.68
C LYS A 50 3.01 17.22 11.13
N VAL A 51 2.96 16.17 10.32
CA VAL A 51 2.17 14.95 10.56
C VAL A 51 3.07 13.73 10.51
N LEU A 52 2.77 12.70 11.29
CA LEU A 52 3.50 11.44 11.20
C LEU A 52 3.10 10.70 9.94
N ARG A 53 4.07 10.05 9.29
CA ARG A 53 3.81 9.24 8.11
C ARG A 53 2.89 8.05 8.44
N THR A 54 3.09 7.41 9.59
CA THR A 54 2.25 6.29 10.05
C THR A 54 0.78 6.67 10.20
N ASP A 55 0.50 7.90 10.66
CA ASP A 55 -0.88 8.36 10.84
C ASP A 55 -1.54 8.64 9.49
N LEU A 56 -0.76 9.08 8.49
CA LEU A 56 -1.24 9.21 7.12
C LEU A 56 -1.48 7.86 6.45
N ASP A 57 -0.59 6.89 6.67
CA ASP A 57 -0.74 5.53 6.16
C ASP A 57 -1.98 4.85 6.78
N ALA A 58 -2.23 5.05 8.08
CA ALA A 58 -3.44 4.57 8.74
C ALA A 58 -4.72 5.25 8.22
N LEU A 59 -4.63 6.51 7.79
CA LEU A 59 -5.74 7.25 7.20
C LEU A 59 -6.01 6.84 5.75
N ALA A 60 -4.99 6.36 5.04
CA ALA A 60 -5.08 5.85 3.67
C ALA A 60 -5.76 4.47 3.64
N VAL A 61 -7.01 4.42 4.10
CA VAL A 61 -7.85 3.22 4.00
C VAL A 61 -8.23 3.02 2.52
N PRO A 62 -7.93 1.87 1.92
CA PRO A 62 -8.34 1.57 0.56
C PRO A 62 -9.87 1.70 0.41
N THR A 63 -10.34 2.64 -0.42
CA THR A 63 -11.78 2.85 -0.68
C THR A 63 -12.45 1.63 -1.29
N ARG A 64 -11.67 0.75 -1.92
CA ARG A 64 -12.09 -0.58 -2.32
C ARG A 64 -11.38 -1.57 -1.41
N ALA A 65 -12.14 -2.30 -0.58
CA ALA A 65 -11.63 -3.55 -0.04
C ALA A 65 -11.10 -4.37 -1.22
N SER A 66 -9.94 -5.00 -1.08
CA SER A 66 -9.49 -6.05 -2.01
C SER A 66 -10.42 -7.25 -1.88
N GLY A 67 -11.70 -7.07 -2.22
CA GLY A 67 -12.76 -8.07 -2.29
C GLY A 67 -12.80 -8.74 -3.65
N PHE A 68 -11.78 -8.50 -4.48
CA PHE A 68 -11.41 -9.51 -5.46
C PHE A 68 -10.74 -10.61 -4.67
N GLU A 69 -11.31 -11.81 -4.80
CA GLU A 69 -10.60 -13.03 -4.53
C GLU A 69 -9.14 -12.89 -5.00
N SER A 70 -8.20 -13.30 -4.15
CA SER A 70 -6.79 -13.28 -4.53
C SER A 70 -6.61 -14.03 -5.85
N ILE A 71 -5.66 -13.60 -6.69
CA ILE A 71 -5.38 -14.30 -7.96
C ILE A 71 -5.17 -15.80 -7.69
N GLU A 72 -4.53 -16.14 -6.58
CA GLU A 72 -4.33 -17.53 -6.13
C GLU A 72 -5.64 -18.28 -5.87
N SER A 73 -6.55 -17.70 -5.09
CA SER A 73 -7.86 -18.31 -4.84
C SER A 73 -8.68 -18.44 -6.14
N ALA A 74 -8.54 -17.48 -7.07
CA ALA A 74 -9.17 -17.55 -8.39
C ALA A 74 -8.62 -18.70 -9.23
N VAL A 75 -7.29 -18.87 -9.24
CA VAL A 75 -6.60 -19.97 -9.90
C VAL A 75 -7.03 -21.31 -9.30
N GLU A 76 -7.06 -21.43 -7.96
CA GLU A 76 -7.43 -22.66 -7.26
C GLU A 76 -8.85 -23.10 -7.63
N ARG A 77 -9.80 -22.18 -7.69
CA ARG A 77 -11.17 -22.50 -8.14
C ARG A 77 -11.21 -22.96 -9.59
N ILE A 78 -10.50 -22.26 -10.48
CA ILE A 78 -10.47 -22.61 -11.91
C ILE A 78 -9.88 -24.01 -12.09
N VAL A 79 -8.77 -24.31 -11.40
CA VAL A 79 -8.14 -25.63 -11.40
C VAL A 79 -9.07 -26.70 -10.81
N ALA A 80 -9.76 -26.42 -9.70
CA ALA A 80 -10.69 -27.35 -9.07
C ALA A 80 -11.90 -27.68 -9.97
N SER A 81 -12.33 -26.72 -10.79
CA SER A 81 -13.42 -26.91 -11.76
C SER A 81 -12.97 -27.51 -13.10
N ALA A 82 -11.65 -27.60 -13.33
CA ALA A 82 -11.12 -28.08 -14.60
C ALA A 82 -11.27 -29.61 -14.71
N PRO A 83 -11.77 -30.13 -15.84
CA PRO A 83 -11.73 -31.56 -16.11
C PRO A 83 -10.29 -32.10 -16.03
N PRO A 84 -10.08 -33.34 -15.56
CA PRO A 84 -8.76 -33.95 -15.58
C PRO A 84 -8.25 -34.03 -17.02
N LEU A 85 -6.94 -33.79 -17.20
CA LEU A 85 -6.30 -33.95 -18.51
C LEU A 85 -6.45 -35.40 -18.99
N SER A 86 -6.87 -35.59 -20.24
CA SER A 86 -6.93 -36.91 -20.84
C SER A 86 -5.53 -37.49 -21.04
N ASP A 87 -5.42 -38.81 -21.10
CA ASP A 87 -4.15 -39.50 -21.35
C ASP A 87 -3.43 -39.01 -22.62
N GLU A 88 -4.20 -38.63 -23.63
CA GLU A 88 -3.67 -38.05 -24.87
C GLU A 88 -3.10 -36.65 -24.64
N GLN A 89 -3.80 -35.80 -23.88
CA GLN A 89 -3.32 -34.47 -23.51
C GLN A 89 -2.07 -34.56 -22.64
N VAL A 90 -2.02 -35.51 -21.69
CA VAL A 90 -0.84 -35.76 -20.85
C VAL A 90 0.35 -36.24 -21.69
N ARG A 91 0.14 -37.16 -22.64
CA ARG A 91 1.21 -37.59 -23.56
C ARG A 91 1.75 -36.44 -24.40
N ARG A 92 0.87 -35.59 -24.94
CA ARG A 92 1.25 -34.41 -25.73
C ARG A 92 2.01 -33.38 -24.90
N LEU A 93 1.56 -33.11 -23.66
CA LEU A 93 2.25 -32.21 -22.74
C LEU A 93 3.61 -32.77 -22.32
N ARG A 94 3.73 -34.08 -22.07
CA ARG A 94 5.02 -34.73 -21.80
C ARG A 94 5.99 -34.60 -22.97
N ALA A 95 5.52 -34.72 -24.21
CA ALA A 95 6.38 -34.52 -25.38
C ALA A 95 6.82 -33.06 -25.55
N LEU A 96 5.95 -32.09 -25.24
CA LEU A 96 6.24 -30.66 -25.37
C LEU A 96 7.10 -30.09 -24.22
N LEU A 97 6.78 -30.45 -22.97
CA LEU A 97 7.44 -29.96 -21.75
C LEU A 97 8.63 -30.82 -21.34
N GLY A 98 8.66 -32.09 -21.76
CA GLY A 98 9.74 -33.03 -21.46
C GLY A 98 11.04 -32.77 -22.21
N GLY A 99 11.01 -31.92 -23.24
CA GLY A 99 12.18 -31.50 -24.01
C GLY A 99 12.82 -32.63 -24.81
N ALA A 100 12.97 -32.41 -26.13
CA ALA A 100 13.88 -33.20 -26.94
C ALA A 100 15.29 -33.12 -26.34
N LYS A 101 15.80 -34.25 -25.88
CA LYS A 101 17.23 -34.47 -25.71
C LYS A 101 17.58 -35.85 -26.23
#